data_AF-M2Q2R2-F1
#
_entry.id   AF-M2Q2R2-F1
#
_cell.length_a   1.000
_cell.length_b   1.000
_cell.length_c   1.000
_cell.angle_alpha   90.00
_cell.angle_beta   90.00
_cell.angle_gamma   90.00
#
_symmetry.space_group_name_H-M   'P 1'
#
loop_
_entity.id
_entity.type
_entity.pdbx_description
1 polymer ?
#
loop_
_entity_poly.entity_id
_entity_poly.type
_entity_poly.pdbx_seq_one_letter_code
_entity_poly.pdbx_strand_id
1 'polypeptide(L)'
;MNELMDKLADKMLPVAQKMSDNRYLSAIRNAFVTVMPIIIGCSIFTLLNSVLLGKGNYLDKWFGIQCNELVNMGGAIVSAGTGEMKKRYGFVYVDRFNDGHGTLERKIKKSYYHYKEIIETNGEYLIDK
;
A
#
# COMPACT_ATOMS: atom_id res chain seq x y z
N MET A 1 -38.99 -11.78 10.91
CA MET A 1 -37.75 -11.28 10.28
C MET A 1 -36.58 -11.17 11.26
N ASN A 2 -36.68 -11.71 12.49
CA ASN A 2 -35.61 -11.54 13.50
C ASN A 2 -35.03 -12.86 14.02
N GLU A 3 -35.78 -13.96 14.13
CA GLU A 3 -35.26 -15.21 14.74
C GLU A 3 -34.07 -15.86 14.01
N LEU A 4 -34.05 -15.79 12.66
CA LEU A 4 -32.97 -16.35 11.86
C LEU A 4 -31.73 -15.46 11.87
N MET A 5 -31.93 -14.14 11.81
CA MET A 5 -30.84 -13.16 11.94
C MET A 5 -30.23 -13.19 13.34
N ASP A 6 -31.05 -13.32 14.39
CA ASP A 6 -30.61 -13.40 15.78
C ASP A 6 -29.80 -14.68 16.02
N LYS A 7 -30.27 -15.84 15.51
CA LYS A 7 -29.48 -17.09 15.55
C LYS A 7 -28.16 -17.01 14.76
N LEU A 8 -28.13 -16.23 13.67
CA LEU A 8 -26.93 -16.00 12.88
C LEU A 8 -25.95 -15.10 13.63
N ALA A 9 -26.46 -14.02 14.25
CA ALA A 9 -25.70 -13.11 15.07
C ALA A 9 -25.10 -13.83 16.29
N ASP A 10 -25.89 -14.62 17.02
CA ASP A 10 -25.43 -15.40 18.17
C ASP A 10 -24.29 -16.37 17.82
N LYS A 11 -24.29 -16.89 16.59
CA LYS A 11 -23.24 -17.78 16.09
C LYS A 11 -22.01 -17.03 15.58
N MET A 12 -22.18 -15.83 15.02
CA MET A 12 -21.10 -14.99 14.49
C MET A 12 -20.40 -14.15 15.56
N LEU A 13 -21.12 -13.74 16.60
CA LEU A 13 -20.62 -12.96 17.74
C LEU A 13 -19.36 -13.55 18.40
N PRO A 14 -19.30 -14.84 18.77
CA PRO A 14 -18.10 -15.40 19.38
C PRO A 14 -16.90 -15.44 18.43
N VAL A 15 -17.13 -15.52 17.12
CA VAL A 15 -16.07 -15.48 16.10
C VAL A 15 -15.58 -14.04 15.90
N ALA A 16 -16.50 -13.08 15.84
CA ALA A 16 -16.20 -11.66 15.72
C ALA A 16 -15.41 -11.16 16.94
N GLN A 17 -15.78 -11.60 18.16
CA GLN A 17 -15.04 -11.30 19.39
C GLN A 17 -13.61 -11.85 19.31
N LYS A 18 -13.42 -13.13 18.97
CA LYS A 18 -12.08 -13.72 18.80
C LYS A 18 -11.22 -13.01 17.74
N MET A 19 -11.82 -12.51 16.66
CA MET A 19 -11.11 -11.75 15.63
C MET A 19 -10.77 -10.33 16.11
N SER A 20 -11.66 -9.68 16.85
CA SER A 20 -11.45 -8.34 17.41
C SER A 20 -10.37 -8.33 18.50
N ASP A 21 -10.33 -9.37 19.33
CA ASP A 21 -9.39 -9.49 20.45
C ASP A 21 -7.98 -9.91 19.99
N ASN A 22 -7.81 -10.28 18.72
CA ASN A 22 -6.51 -10.64 18.18
C ASN A 22 -5.61 -9.40 18.02
N ARG A 23 -4.53 -9.34 18.80
CA ARG A 23 -3.54 -8.25 18.80
C ARG A 23 -2.97 -7.96 17.40
N TYR A 24 -2.68 -8.98 16.60
CA TYR A 24 -2.09 -8.80 15.27
C TYR A 24 -3.09 -8.19 14.28
N LEU A 25 -4.34 -8.68 14.29
CA LEU A 25 -5.40 -8.14 13.43
C LEU A 25 -5.76 -6.71 13.83
N SER A 26 -5.79 -6.40 15.12
CA SER A 26 -6.01 -5.05 15.64
C SER A 26 -4.88 -4.09 15.22
N ALA A 27 -3.63 -4.52 15.29
CA ALA A 27 -2.49 -3.73 14.82
C ALA A 27 -2.57 -3.42 13.32
N ILE A 28 -2.91 -4.41 12.49
CA ILE A 28 -3.11 -4.22 11.04
C ILE A 28 -4.27 -3.26 10.77
N ARG A 29 -5.43 -3.46 11.43
CA ARG A 29 -6.60 -2.57 11.30
C ARG A 29 -6.24 -1.12 11.64
N ASN A 30 -5.55 -0.92 12.77
CA ASN A 30 -5.18 0.42 13.21
C ASN A 30 -4.21 1.08 12.23
N ALA A 31 -3.24 0.33 11.69
CA ALA A 31 -2.35 0.82 10.64
C ALA A 31 -3.11 1.26 9.38
N PHE A 32 -4.11 0.49 8.95
CA PHE A 32 -4.97 0.90 7.83
C PHE A 32 -5.75 2.18 8.13
N VAL A 33 -6.33 2.30 9.32
CA VAL A 33 -7.08 3.50 9.74
C VAL A 33 -6.17 4.73 9.77
N THR A 34 -4.91 4.59 10.18
CA THR A 34 -3.93 5.70 10.12
C THR A 34 -3.65 6.17 8.69
N VAL A 35 -3.71 5.29 7.70
CA VAL A 35 -3.42 5.61 6.29
C VAL A 35 -4.66 6.08 5.52
N MET A 36 -5.88 5.84 6.03
CA MET A 36 -7.14 6.23 5.37
C MET A 36 -7.21 7.72 4.96
N PRO A 37 -6.82 8.71 5.79
CA PRO A 37 -6.87 10.12 5.40
C PRO A 37 -5.97 10.45 4.21
N ILE A 38 -4.80 9.79 4.13
CA ILE A 38 -3.86 9.94 3.02
C ILE A 38 -4.48 9.39 1.73
N ILE A 39 -5.10 8.21 1.80
CA ILE A 39 -5.77 7.57 0.64
C ILE A 39 -6.91 8.45 0.13
N ILE A 40 -7.74 8.99 1.03
CA ILE A 40 -8.86 9.86 0.66
C ILE A 40 -8.33 11.13 -0.01
N GLY A 41 -7.29 11.76 0.54
CA GLY A 41 -6.64 12.93 -0.04
C GLY A 41 -6.08 12.65 -1.45
N CYS A 42 -5.35 11.55 -1.62
CA CYS A 42 -4.84 11.12 -2.91
C CYS A 42 -5.96 10.81 -3.92
N SER A 43 -7.07 10.23 -3.47
CA SER A 43 -8.22 9.90 -4.32
C SER A 43 -8.94 11.16 -4.82
N ILE A 44 -9.16 12.14 -3.94
CA ILE A 44 -9.71 13.45 -4.30
C ILE A 44 -8.79 14.16 -5.28
N PHE A 45 -7.48 14.16 -5.00
CA PHE A 45 -6.50 14.78 -5.89
C PHE A 45 -6.46 14.10 -7.27
N THR A 46 -6.56 12.76 -7.33
CA THR A 46 -6.63 12.00 -8.59
C THR A 46 -7.90 12.35 -9.37
N LEU A 47 -9.04 12.49 -8.69
CA LEU A 47 -10.29 12.92 -9.33
C LEU A 47 -10.19 14.34 -9.86
N LEU A 48 -9.65 15.28 -9.09
CA LEU A 48 -9.44 16.66 -9.52
C LEU A 48 -8.50 16.72 -10.74
N ASN A 49 -7.43 15.95 -10.72
CA ASN A 49 -6.51 15.85 -11.86
C ASN A 49 -7.23 15.28 -13.10
N SER A 50 -7.96 14.17 -12.93
CA SER A 50 -8.66 13.48 -14.01
C SER A 50 -9.83 14.26 -14.60
N VAL A 51 -10.52 15.09 -13.79
CA VAL A 51 -11.69 15.87 -14.22
C VAL A 51 -11.31 17.27 -14.67
N LEU A 52 -10.41 17.97 -13.98
CA LEU A 52 -10.12 19.38 -14.24
C LEU A 52 -8.84 19.60 -15.06
N LEU A 53 -7.75 18.93 -14.71
CA LEU A 53 -6.38 19.29 -15.16
C LEU A 53 -5.82 18.41 -16.30
N GLY A 54 -6.46 17.28 -16.62
CA GLY A 54 -6.04 16.43 -17.73
C GLY A 54 -6.10 17.14 -19.11
N LYS A 55 -5.24 16.70 -20.03
CA LYS A 55 -5.11 17.26 -21.39
C LYS A 55 -6.47 17.20 -22.12
N GLY A 56 -7.07 18.34 -22.49
CA GLY A 56 -8.39 18.42 -23.12
C GLY A 56 -9.61 18.47 -22.18
N ASN A 57 -9.41 18.57 -20.86
CA ASN A 57 -10.49 18.64 -19.86
C ASN A 57 -10.98 20.07 -19.58
N TYR A 58 -11.89 20.24 -18.61
CA TYR A 58 -12.63 21.47 -18.37
C TYR A 58 -11.76 22.74 -18.22
N LEU A 59 -10.61 22.68 -17.55
CA LEU A 59 -9.74 23.85 -17.42
C LEU A 59 -9.04 24.23 -18.73
N ASP A 60 -8.68 23.25 -19.55
CA ASP A 60 -8.13 23.48 -20.89
C ASP A 60 -9.20 24.12 -21.80
N LYS A 61 -10.45 23.63 -21.70
CA LYS A 61 -11.60 24.19 -22.45
C LYS A 61 -12.05 25.57 -21.98
N TRP A 62 -11.97 25.86 -20.68
CA TRP A 62 -12.46 27.12 -20.11
C TRP A 62 -11.41 28.22 -20.04
N PHE A 63 -10.13 27.88 -19.87
CA PHE A 63 -9.08 28.86 -19.65
C PHE A 63 -7.86 28.69 -20.57
N GLY A 64 -7.78 27.62 -21.38
CA GLY A 64 -6.65 27.38 -22.28
C GLY A 64 -5.32 27.14 -21.56
N ILE A 65 -5.34 26.85 -20.26
CA ILE A 65 -4.14 26.65 -19.43
C ILE A 65 -3.80 25.16 -19.41
N GLN A 66 -2.65 24.81 -19.99
CA GLN A 66 -2.15 23.43 -20.00
C GLN A 66 -1.29 23.14 -18.75
N CYS A 67 -1.92 22.65 -17.69
CA CYS A 67 -1.23 22.28 -16.43
C CYS A 67 -0.52 20.90 -16.50
N ASN A 68 0.09 20.54 -17.63
CA ASN A 68 0.69 19.21 -17.85
C ASN A 68 1.83 18.88 -16.86
N GLU A 69 2.62 19.86 -16.42
CA GLU A 69 3.68 19.63 -15.42
C GLU A 69 3.12 19.37 -14.01
N LEU A 70 2.06 20.07 -13.61
CA LEU A 70 1.36 19.91 -12.33
C LEU A 70 0.70 18.52 -12.23
N VAL A 71 0.12 18.05 -13.33
CA VAL A 71 -0.47 16.70 -13.45
C VAL A 71 0.60 15.61 -13.28
N ASN A 72 1.77 15.78 -13.91
CA ASN A 72 2.87 14.81 -13.84
C ASN A 72 3.54 14.79 -12.46
N MET A 73 3.70 15.95 -11.81
CA MET A 73 4.19 16.03 -10.43
C MET A 73 3.22 15.37 -9.44
N GLY A 74 1.91 15.56 -9.65
CA GLY A 74 0.86 14.94 -8.85
C GLY A 74 0.78 13.42 -8.99
N GLY A 75 1.00 12.90 -10.21
CA GLY A 75 1.00 11.46 -10.49
C GLY A 75 2.16 10.70 -9.80
N ALA A 76 3.31 11.35 -9.59
CA ALA A 76 4.45 10.75 -8.92
C ALA A 76 4.17 10.42 -7.43
N ILE A 77 3.32 11.22 -6.77
CA ILE A 77 2.93 11.02 -5.36
C ILE A 77 1.99 9.80 -5.22
N VAL A 78 1.21 9.49 -6.26
CA VAL A 78 0.25 8.37 -6.28
C VAL A 78 0.89 7.07 -6.81
N SER A 79 1.99 7.17 -7.58
CA SER A 79 2.69 6.04 -8.22
C SER A 79 3.64 5.26 -7.28
N ALA A 80 3.19 4.99 -6.05
CA ALA A 80 3.80 3.97 -5.19
C ALA A 80 3.28 2.55 -5.51
N GLY A 81 2.28 2.42 -6.40
CA GLY A 81 1.53 1.18 -6.64
C GLY A 81 1.73 0.48 -7.98
N THR A 82 2.58 0.97 -8.90
CA THR A 82 2.71 0.39 -10.26
C THR A 82 3.31 -1.02 -10.31
N GLY A 83 3.67 -1.62 -9.17
CA GLY A 83 4.12 -3.02 -9.12
C GLY A 83 5.35 -3.30 -9.98
N GLU A 84 6.13 -2.27 -10.29
CA GLU A 84 7.31 -2.41 -11.15
C GLU A 84 8.36 -3.28 -10.46
N MET A 85 8.65 -4.44 -11.05
CA MET A 85 9.74 -5.34 -10.70
C MET A 85 11.13 -4.68 -10.77
N LYS A 86 11.24 -3.49 -11.38
CA LYS A 86 12.43 -2.66 -11.34
C LYS A 86 12.73 -2.13 -9.93
N LYS A 87 11.70 -1.82 -9.13
CA LYS A 87 11.82 -1.36 -7.74
C LYS A 87 11.77 -2.56 -6.78
N ARG A 88 12.94 -3.02 -6.28
CA ARG A 88 13.08 -4.30 -5.55
C ARG A 88 13.34 -4.11 -4.05
N TYR A 89 12.28 -3.96 -3.25
CA TYR A 89 12.35 -3.69 -1.81
C TYR A 89 12.59 -4.91 -0.91
N GLY A 90 12.39 -6.15 -1.40
CA GLY A 90 12.53 -7.35 -0.59
C GLY A 90 13.98 -7.71 -0.22
N PHE A 91 14.15 -8.43 0.89
CA PHE A 91 15.44 -9.03 1.33
C PHE A 91 15.90 -10.20 0.46
N VAL A 92 14.99 -10.81 -0.29
CA VAL A 92 15.28 -11.86 -1.27
C VAL A 92 15.12 -11.25 -2.66
N TYR A 93 16.14 -11.40 -3.49
CA TYR A 93 16.08 -11.09 -4.90
C TYR A 93 15.32 -12.20 -5.63
N VAL A 94 14.39 -11.82 -6.50
CA VAL A 94 13.70 -12.73 -7.40
C VAL A 94 14.07 -12.34 -8.81
N ASP A 95 14.56 -13.32 -9.58
CA ASP A 95 14.87 -13.14 -11.00
C ASP A 95 13.58 -13.07 -11.83
N ARG A 96 12.99 -11.88 -11.86
CA ARG A 96 11.80 -11.55 -12.64
C ARG A 96 11.83 -10.07 -13.04
N PHE A 97 11.42 -9.80 -14.27
CA PHE A 97 11.37 -8.49 -14.89
C PHE A 97 9.93 -8.10 -15.27
N ASN A 98 9.72 -6.82 -15.60
CA ASN A 98 8.39 -6.26 -15.92
C ASN A 98 7.78 -6.83 -17.21
N ASP A 99 8.64 -7.23 -18.14
CA ASP A 99 8.29 -7.86 -19.42
C ASP A 99 7.92 -9.35 -19.27
N GLY A 100 7.97 -9.89 -18.05
CA GLY A 100 7.63 -11.28 -17.76
C GLY A 100 8.79 -12.26 -17.96
N HIS A 101 9.97 -11.80 -18.37
CA HIS A 101 11.17 -12.64 -18.43
C HIS A 101 11.80 -12.85 -17.04
N GLY A 102 12.59 -13.92 -16.91
CA GLY A 102 13.29 -14.33 -15.69
C GLY A 102 13.05 -15.79 -15.31
N THR A 103 14.00 -16.37 -14.59
CA THR A 103 13.97 -17.79 -14.16
C THR A 103 13.17 -18.06 -12.90
N LEU A 104 12.65 -17.00 -12.25
CA LEU A 104 12.03 -17.04 -10.92
C LEU A 104 12.96 -17.56 -9.81
N GLU A 105 14.26 -17.66 -10.08
CA GLU A 105 15.27 -17.99 -9.08
C GLU A 105 15.28 -16.96 -7.95
N ARG A 106 15.48 -17.45 -6.73
CA ARG A 106 15.54 -16.64 -5.52
C ARG A 106 16.96 -16.60 -5.01
N LYS A 107 17.49 -15.40 -4.81
CA LYS A 107 18.86 -15.17 -4.30
C LYS A 107 18.78 -14.30 -3.05
N ILE A 108 19.46 -14.72 -1.99
CA ILE A 108 19.48 -13.98 -0.73
C ILE A 108 20.36 -12.73 -0.90
N LYS A 109 19.84 -11.55 -0.58
CA LYS A 109 20.61 -10.30 -0.63
C LYS A 109 21.43 -10.13 0.64
N LYS A 110 22.50 -9.32 0.59
CA LYS A 110 23.29 -8.97 1.80
C LYS A 110 22.44 -8.35 2.91
N SER A 111 21.43 -7.55 2.55
CA SER A 111 20.50 -6.94 3.51
C SER A 111 19.72 -7.96 4.32
N TYR A 112 19.53 -9.19 3.82
CA TYR A 112 18.90 -10.26 4.58
C TYR A 112 19.72 -10.63 5.80
N TYR A 113 21.02 -10.86 5.66
CA TYR A 113 21.89 -11.24 6.78
C TYR A 113 21.97 -10.13 7.82
N HIS A 114 22.08 -8.89 7.36
CA HIS A 114 22.07 -7.73 8.24
C HIS A 114 20.75 -7.62 9.03
N TYR A 115 19.61 -7.83 8.37
CA TYR A 115 18.31 -7.80 9.04
C TYR A 115 18.07 -9.02 9.93
N LYS A 116 18.65 -10.18 9.57
CA LYS A 116 18.66 -11.39 10.40
C LYS A 116 19.36 -11.13 11.73
N GLU A 117 20.54 -10.51 11.71
CA GLU A 117 21.27 -10.13 12.93
C GLU A 117 20.45 -9.17 13.79
N ILE A 118 19.83 -8.15 13.20
CA ILE A 118 18.95 -7.21 13.92
C ILE A 118 17.79 -7.93 14.62
N ILE A 119 17.14 -8.88 13.94
CA ILE A 119 16.05 -9.66 14.52
C ILE A 119 16.56 -10.56 15.64
N GLU A 120 17.69 -11.24 15.43
CA GLU A 120 18.29 -12.17 16.40
C GLU A 120 18.72 -11.45 17.69
N THR A 121 19.20 -10.21 17.60
CA THR A 121 19.57 -9.39 18.76
C THR A 121 18.44 -8.51 19.27
N ASN A 122 17.20 -8.68 18.76
CA ASN A 122 16.06 -7.82 19.10
C ASN A 122 16.37 -6.30 19.00
N GLY A 123 17.17 -5.92 18.01
CA GLY A 123 17.58 -4.53 17.75
C GLY A 123 18.86 -4.06 18.45
N GLU A 124 19.45 -4.81 19.39
CA GLU A 124 20.69 -4.41 20.09
C GLU A 124 21.87 -4.18 19.14
N TYR A 125 21.97 -4.96 18.06
CA TYR A 125 22.99 -4.81 17.01
C TYR A 125 23.02 -3.43 16.34
N LEU A 126 21.93 -2.65 16.42
CA LEU A 126 21.87 -1.27 15.89
C LEU A 126 22.46 -0.23 16.85
N ILE A 127 22.61 -0.56 18.12
CA ILE A 127 23.03 0.35 19.20
C ILE A 127 24.54 0.25 19.42
N ASP A 128 25.12 -0.94 19.25
CA ASP A 128 26.52 -1.27 19.55
C ASP A 128 27.53 -0.94 18.41
N LYS A 129 27.24 0.07 17.59
CA LYS A 129 28.14 0.57 16.53
C LYS A 129 28.46 2.04 16.71
#